data_AF-A0A9D8EJN6-F1
#
_entry.id   AF-A0A9D8EJN6-F1
#
_cell.length_a   1.000
_cell.length_b   1.000
_cell.length_c   1.000
_cell.angle_alpha   90.00
_cell.angle_beta   90.00
_cell.angle_gamma   90.00
#
_symmetry.space_group_name_H-M   'P 1'
#
loop_
_entity.id
_entity.type
_entity.pdbx_description
1 polymer ?
#
loop_
_entity_poly.entity_id
_entity_poly.type
_entity_poly.pdbx_seq_one_letter_code
_entity_poly.pdbx_strand_id
1 'polypeptide(L)'
;MAQHKYVYFFGEGSKDMRNLLGGKGANLSEMTNIGLPVPPGFTISTETCNLFYEQGKKWPGGLWDQIMGNLSRLEQKMSMKLNDNENPLLVSVRSGAAVSMPGMMDTVLNLGLNDRTVQALIKKTGNERFAWDAYRRFIQMFGNVVMGVEHEDFEHALHKKKDSKGARIDTDLNAIDL
;
A
#
# COMPACT_ATOMS: atom_id res chain seq x y z
N MET A 1 31.59 -9.91 -1.95
CA MET A 1 30.58 -10.41 -2.92
C MET A 1 29.51 -9.33 -3.01
N ALA A 2 29.12 -8.89 -4.21
CA ALA A 2 28.08 -7.89 -4.35
C ALA A 2 26.76 -8.42 -3.78
N GLN A 3 26.06 -7.63 -2.97
CA GLN A 3 24.78 -7.99 -2.38
C GLN A 3 23.72 -8.09 -3.49
N HIS A 4 22.99 -9.21 -3.59
CA HIS A 4 21.92 -9.38 -4.60
C HIS A 4 20.85 -8.32 -4.40
N LYS A 5 20.45 -7.64 -5.48
CA LYS A 5 19.47 -6.53 -5.42
C LYS A 5 18.05 -7.08 -5.58
N TYR A 6 17.23 -6.91 -4.55
CA TYR A 6 15.84 -7.36 -4.50
C TYR A 6 14.83 -6.22 -4.70
N VAL A 7 15.21 -5.00 -4.30
CA VAL A 7 14.30 -3.84 -4.28
C VAL A 7 14.81 -2.76 -5.21
N TYR A 8 13.91 -2.26 -6.07
CA TYR A 8 14.21 -1.28 -7.10
C TYR A 8 13.33 -0.05 -6.90
N PHE A 9 13.95 1.10 -6.60
CA PHE A 9 13.22 2.36 -6.56
C PHE A 9 12.75 2.75 -7.96
N PHE A 10 11.62 3.45 -8.08
CA PHE A 10 11.17 3.91 -9.39
C PHE A 10 12.24 4.82 -10.02
N GLY A 11 12.58 4.50 -11.26
CA GLY A 11 13.69 5.09 -12.00
C GLY A 11 15.00 4.27 -11.98
N GLU A 12 15.06 3.19 -11.19
CA GLU A 12 16.17 2.23 -11.21
C GLU A 12 15.91 1.03 -12.12
N GLY A 13 14.78 1.01 -12.81
CA GLY A 13 14.44 0.02 -13.82
C GLY A 13 13.85 0.65 -15.07
N SER A 14 13.47 -0.16 -16.04
CA SER A 14 12.87 0.27 -17.30
C SER A 14 11.76 -0.69 -17.74
N LYS A 15 11.05 -0.34 -18.82
CA LYS A 15 10.07 -1.24 -19.47
C LYS A 15 10.63 -2.62 -19.83
N ASP A 16 11.93 -2.72 -20.11
CA ASP A 16 12.60 -3.97 -20.53
C ASP A 16 12.78 -4.94 -19.36
N MET A 17 12.72 -4.44 -18.12
CA MET A 17 12.84 -5.24 -16.89
C MET A 17 11.50 -5.85 -16.45
N ARG A 18 10.55 -6.02 -17.38
CA ARG A 18 9.20 -6.55 -17.10
C ARG A 18 9.20 -7.92 -16.43
N ASN A 19 10.15 -8.79 -16.78
CA ASN A 19 10.26 -10.11 -16.16
C ASN A 19 10.69 -10.02 -14.69
N LEU A 20 11.50 -9.02 -14.34
CA LEU A 20 12.05 -8.82 -13.01
C LEU A 20 11.16 -7.97 -12.10
N LEU A 21 10.52 -6.92 -12.64
CA LEU A 21 9.73 -5.94 -11.87
C LEU A 21 8.21 -6.14 -12.04
N GLY A 22 7.81 -7.09 -12.87
CA GLY A 22 6.43 -7.21 -13.33
C GLY A 22 6.02 -6.07 -14.26
N GLY A 23 4.85 -6.20 -14.89
CA GLY A 23 4.34 -5.18 -15.82
C GLY A 23 4.10 -3.83 -15.15
N LYS A 24 3.56 -3.81 -13.92
CA LYS A 24 3.30 -2.57 -13.19
C LYS A 24 4.59 -1.87 -12.73
N GLY A 25 5.53 -2.61 -12.13
CA GLY A 25 6.78 -2.04 -11.63
C GLY A 25 7.69 -1.52 -12.74
N ALA A 26 7.77 -2.25 -13.86
CA ALA A 26 8.50 -1.82 -15.05
C ALA A 26 7.90 -0.54 -15.65
N ASN A 27 6.57 -0.48 -15.80
CA ASN A 27 5.90 0.72 -16.32
C ASN A 27 6.02 1.92 -15.39
N LEU A 28 5.89 1.75 -14.06
CA LEU A 28 6.09 2.85 -13.11
C LEU A 28 7.51 3.40 -13.17
N SER A 29 8.50 2.53 -13.34
CA SER A 29 9.90 2.93 -13.51
C SER A 29 10.12 3.67 -14.84
N GLU A 30 9.56 3.16 -15.94
CA GLU A 30 9.61 3.81 -17.25
C GLU A 30 8.96 5.20 -17.22
N MET A 31 7.75 5.32 -16.68
CA MET A 31 7.04 6.59 -16.52
C MET A 31 7.86 7.59 -15.70
N THR A 32 8.54 7.12 -14.65
CA THR A 32 9.43 7.94 -13.84
C THR A 32 10.66 8.41 -14.66
N ASN A 33 11.26 7.53 -15.46
CA ASN A 33 12.43 7.86 -16.29
C ASN A 33 12.12 8.92 -17.35
N ILE A 34 10.93 8.86 -17.96
CA ILE A 34 10.49 9.84 -18.97
C ILE A 34 9.94 11.14 -18.35
N GLY A 35 10.01 11.29 -17.03
CA GLY A 35 9.65 12.53 -16.32
C GLY A 35 8.16 12.74 -16.09
N LEU A 36 7.32 11.71 -16.19
CA LEU A 36 5.91 11.83 -15.80
C LEU A 36 5.77 12.00 -14.28
N PRO A 37 4.73 12.71 -13.80
CA PRO A 37 4.51 12.94 -12.38
C PRO A 37 3.98 11.68 -11.68
N VAL A 38 4.86 10.70 -11.49
CA VAL A 38 4.58 9.46 -10.78
C VAL A 38 4.93 9.65 -9.30
N PRO A 39 4.01 9.35 -8.36
CA PRO A 39 4.35 9.31 -6.93
C PRO A 39 5.54 8.37 -6.68
N PRO A 40 6.54 8.77 -5.90
CA PRO A 40 7.72 7.94 -5.65
C PRO A 40 7.33 6.63 -4.96
N GLY A 41 8.13 5.60 -5.18
CA GLY A 41 7.90 4.26 -4.65
C GLY A 41 8.98 3.30 -5.11
N PHE A 42 8.80 2.03 -4.80
CA PHE A 42 9.73 0.97 -5.17
C PHE A 42 9.01 -0.34 -5.44
N THR A 43 9.68 -1.22 -6.17
CA THR A 43 9.22 -2.57 -6.53
C THR A 43 10.12 -3.60 -5.88
N ILE A 44 9.51 -4.63 -5.28
CA ILE A 44 10.21 -5.85 -4.86
C ILE A 44 10.16 -6.82 -6.06
N SER A 45 11.32 -7.34 -6.47
CA SER A 45 11.43 -8.11 -7.70
C SER A 45 10.66 -9.44 -7.66
N THR A 46 10.29 -9.95 -8.82
CA THR A 46 9.67 -11.28 -9.00
C THR A 46 10.61 -12.40 -8.56
N GLU A 47 11.93 -12.26 -8.74
CA GLU A 47 12.93 -13.18 -8.21
C GLU A 47 12.85 -13.33 -6.69
N THR A 48 12.58 -12.22 -5.98
CA THR A 48 12.39 -12.25 -4.53
C THR A 48 11.19 -13.11 -4.14
N CYS A 49 10.12 -13.10 -4.95
CA CYS A 49 8.96 -13.96 -4.75
C CYS A 49 9.32 -15.44 -4.96
N ASN A 50 10.09 -15.77 -6.00
CA ASN A 50 10.55 -17.14 -6.23
C ASN A 50 11.40 -17.65 -5.05
N LEU A 51 12.39 -16.86 -4.62
CA LEU A 51 13.24 -17.18 -3.47
C LEU A 51 12.44 -17.36 -2.18
N PHE A 52 11.39 -16.55 -1.97
CA PHE A 52 10.50 -16.70 -0.83
C PHE A 52 9.86 -18.09 -0.80
N TYR A 53 9.36 -18.58 -1.93
CA TYR A 53 8.76 -19.91 -2.02
C TYR A 53 9.81 -21.02 -1.94
N GLU A 54 10.94 -20.89 -2.63
CA GLU A 54 12.05 -21.87 -2.58
C GLU A 54 12.60 -22.06 -1.16
N GLN A 55 12.60 -21.00 -0.35
CA GLN A 55 13.06 -21.04 1.06
C GLN A 55 11.95 -21.44 2.04
N GLY A 56 10.82 -21.95 1.54
CA GLY A 56 9.70 -22.42 2.38
C GLY A 56 8.94 -21.26 3.03
N LYS A 57 8.62 -20.22 2.25
CA LYS A 57 7.93 -18.99 2.68
C LYS A 57 8.74 -18.19 3.71
N LYS A 58 10.06 -18.11 3.52
CA LYS A 58 10.98 -17.31 4.32
C LYS A 58 11.61 -16.23 3.47
N TRP A 59 11.86 -15.07 4.07
CA TRP A 59 12.47 -13.95 3.35
C TRP A 59 13.95 -14.22 3.08
N PRO A 60 14.45 -13.94 1.86
CA PRO A 60 15.87 -14.04 1.58
C PRO A 60 16.67 -13.04 2.43
N GLY A 61 17.89 -13.45 2.81
CA GLY A 61 18.77 -12.62 3.63
C GLY A 61 19.06 -11.26 2.99
N GLY A 62 18.97 -10.20 3.79
CA GLY A 62 19.20 -8.81 3.34
C GLY A 62 18.03 -8.16 2.59
N LEU A 63 16.92 -8.87 2.34
CA LEU A 63 15.72 -8.26 1.76
C LEU A 63 15.17 -7.13 2.63
N TRP A 64 15.04 -7.38 3.94
CA TRP A 64 14.45 -6.41 4.86
C TRP A 64 15.25 -5.11 4.92
N ASP A 65 16.58 -5.20 4.96
CA ASP A 65 17.45 -4.01 4.95
C ASP A 65 17.28 -3.19 3.67
N GLN A 66 17.09 -3.85 2.52
CA GLN A 66 16.81 -3.16 1.25
C GLN A 66 15.43 -2.50 1.24
N ILE A 67 14.41 -3.16 1.80
CA ILE A 67 13.08 -2.56 1.95
C ILE A 67 13.16 -1.32 2.82
N MET A 68 13.82 -1.41 4.00
CA MET A 68 13.96 -0.29 4.91
C MET A 68 14.79 0.86 4.30
N GLY A 69 15.87 0.55 3.57
CA GLY A 69 16.65 1.57 2.87
C GLY A 69 15.84 2.31 1.80
N ASN A 70 15.02 1.60 1.03
CA ASN A 70 14.14 2.20 0.03
C ASN A 70 12.95 2.96 0.66
N LEU A 71 12.44 2.48 1.80
CA LEU A 71 11.44 3.20 2.58
C LEU A 71 11.99 4.53 3.09
N SER A 72 13.20 4.55 3.68
CA SER A 72 13.84 5.80 4.10
C SER A 72 14.07 6.77 2.93
N ARG A 73 14.42 6.24 1.74
CA ARG A 73 14.52 7.06 0.52
C ARG A 73 13.17 7.63 0.09
N LEU A 74 12.10 6.85 0.21
CA LEU A 74 10.73 7.30 -0.07
C LEU A 74 10.31 8.41 0.91
N GLU A 75 10.56 8.21 2.20
CA GLU A 75 10.28 9.20 3.25
C GLU A 75 11.01 10.53 2.99
N GLN A 76 12.29 10.47 2.61
CA GLN A 76 13.07 11.65 2.24
C GLN A 76 12.50 12.37 1.01
N LYS A 77 12.12 11.64 -0.04
CA LYS A 77 11.54 12.23 -1.25
C LYS A 77 10.18 12.89 -1.01
N MET A 78 9.39 12.32 -0.11
CA MET A 78 8.06 12.83 0.23
C MET A 78 8.09 13.86 1.36
N SER A 79 9.20 14.01 2.06
CA SER A 79 9.31 14.78 3.31
C SER A 79 8.24 14.33 4.34
N MET A 80 7.94 13.04 4.37
CA MET A 80 6.89 12.40 5.19
C MET A 80 7.47 11.13 5.81
N LYS A 81 7.00 10.72 6.99
CA LYS A 81 7.51 9.52 7.68
C LYS A 81 6.41 8.53 8.00
N LEU A 82 6.69 7.23 7.87
CA LEU A 82 5.74 6.20 8.25
C LEU A 82 5.53 6.27 9.77
N ASN A 83 4.27 6.18 10.19
CA ASN A 83 3.88 6.27 11.60
C ASN A 83 4.22 7.61 12.30
N ASP A 84 4.28 8.70 11.54
CA ASP A 84 4.46 10.06 12.08
C ASP A 84 3.12 10.70 12.50
N ASN A 85 3.11 11.38 13.66
CA ASN A 85 1.89 11.94 14.25
C ASN A 85 1.51 13.33 13.71
N GLU A 86 2.32 13.91 12.82
CA GLU A 86 2.07 15.24 12.24
C GLU A 86 2.00 15.15 10.70
N ASN A 87 2.92 14.42 10.09
CA ASN A 87 3.03 14.28 8.64
C ASN A 87 3.23 12.81 8.20
N PRO A 88 2.21 11.94 8.42
CA PRO A 88 2.33 10.51 8.16
C PRO A 88 2.45 10.21 6.68
N LEU A 89 3.46 9.42 6.31
CA LEU A 89 3.53 8.75 5.02
C LEU A 89 2.52 7.61 4.98
N LEU A 90 1.65 7.62 3.97
CA LEU A 90 0.75 6.51 3.65
C LEU A 90 1.16 5.89 2.32
N VAL A 91 1.17 4.57 2.24
CA VAL A 91 1.58 3.84 1.03
C VAL A 91 0.46 2.93 0.53
N SER A 92 0.52 2.62 -0.76
CA SER A 92 -0.28 1.56 -1.36
C SER A 92 0.60 0.36 -1.68
N VAL A 93 0.13 -0.85 -1.37
CA VAL A 93 0.81 -2.10 -1.73
C VAL A 93 -0.01 -2.78 -2.82
N ARG A 94 0.64 -3.09 -3.95
CA ARG A 94 -0.02 -3.59 -5.16
C ARG A 94 0.77 -4.75 -5.74
N SER A 95 0.09 -5.87 -5.97
CA SER A 95 0.68 -7.02 -6.68
C SER A 95 0.94 -6.68 -8.16
N GLY A 96 2.02 -7.24 -8.71
CA GLY A 96 2.40 -7.06 -10.11
C GLY A 96 3.24 -8.22 -10.61
N ALA A 97 2.68 -9.04 -11.49
CA ALA A 97 3.41 -10.11 -12.18
C ALA A 97 3.90 -9.67 -13.57
N ALA A 98 4.81 -10.46 -14.17
CA ALA A 98 5.30 -10.25 -15.53
C ALA A 98 4.17 -10.31 -16.57
N VAL A 99 3.24 -11.23 -16.37
CA VAL A 99 2.00 -11.38 -17.15
C VAL A 99 0.82 -11.10 -16.24
N SER A 100 -0.22 -10.45 -16.77
CA SER A 100 -1.43 -10.17 -16.00
C SER A 100 -2.11 -11.48 -15.62
N MET A 101 -2.22 -11.76 -14.33
CA MET A 101 -2.92 -12.92 -13.80
C MET A 101 -4.20 -12.47 -13.08
N PRO A 102 -5.39 -12.89 -13.54
CA PRO A 102 -6.60 -12.78 -12.74
C PRO A 102 -6.43 -13.53 -11.41
N GLY A 103 -6.91 -12.97 -10.30
CA GLY A 103 -6.83 -13.60 -8.97
C GLY A 103 -5.54 -13.35 -8.18
N MET A 104 -4.67 -12.42 -8.61
CA MET A 104 -3.58 -11.93 -7.75
C MET A 104 -4.11 -11.12 -6.57
N MET A 105 -3.34 -11.09 -5.47
CA MET A 105 -3.65 -10.31 -4.25
C MET A 105 -4.14 -8.91 -4.60
N ASP A 106 -5.27 -8.53 -4.01
CA ASP A 106 -5.89 -7.23 -4.20
C ASP A 106 -5.01 -6.08 -3.70
N THR A 107 -5.33 -4.87 -4.14
CA THR A 107 -4.60 -3.66 -3.74
C THR A 107 -4.97 -3.27 -2.31
N VAL A 108 -3.96 -3.00 -1.47
CA VAL A 108 -4.15 -2.38 -0.16
C VAL A 108 -3.76 -0.90 -0.27
N LEU A 109 -4.70 0.00 -0.01
CA LEU A 109 -4.45 1.44 0.07
C LEU A 109 -4.33 1.89 1.53
N ASN A 110 -3.77 3.09 1.74
CA ASN A 110 -3.71 3.77 3.04
C ASN A 110 -2.92 3.01 4.14
N LEU A 111 -1.98 2.14 3.75
CA LEU A 111 -1.12 1.47 4.72
C LEU A 111 -0.25 2.51 5.42
N GLY A 112 -0.30 2.50 6.75
CA GLY A 112 0.28 3.53 7.63
C GLY A 112 -0.77 4.25 8.49
N LEU A 113 -2.07 4.06 8.20
CA LEU A 113 -3.14 4.53 9.07
C LEU A 113 -3.25 3.70 10.36
N ASN A 114 -3.41 4.40 11.47
CA ASN A 114 -3.72 3.90 12.80
C ASN A 114 -4.40 5.02 13.61
N ASP A 115 -4.79 4.72 14.86
CA ASP A 115 -5.51 5.67 15.73
C ASP A 115 -4.78 7.00 15.95
N ARG A 116 -3.45 7.04 15.79
CA ARG A 116 -2.64 8.27 15.91
C ARG A 116 -2.50 8.98 14.57
N THR A 117 -2.14 8.25 13.51
CA THR A 117 -1.89 8.85 12.19
C THR A 117 -3.17 9.31 11.50
N VAL A 118 -4.33 8.73 11.83
CA VAL A 118 -5.62 9.25 11.36
C VAL A 118 -5.88 10.67 11.90
N GLN A 119 -5.50 10.95 13.15
CA GLN A 119 -5.62 12.30 13.73
C GLN A 119 -4.74 13.32 13.01
N ALA A 120 -3.52 12.91 12.62
CA ALA A 120 -2.65 13.72 11.80
C ALA A 120 -3.26 14.01 10.41
N LEU A 121 -3.88 13.00 9.80
CA LEU A 121 -4.58 13.14 8.52
C LEU A 121 -5.79 14.09 8.62
N ILE A 122 -6.56 14.03 9.71
CA ILE A 122 -7.67 14.96 10.00
C ILE A 122 -7.15 16.39 10.02
N LYS A 123 -6.08 16.65 10.81
CA LYS A 123 -5.48 17.98 10.92
C LYS A 123 -4.95 18.50 9.59
N LYS A 124 -4.27 17.64 8.82
CA LYS A 124 -3.64 18.02 7.55
C LYS A 124 -4.66 18.34 6.45
N THR A 125 -5.78 17.62 6.42
CA THR A 125 -6.80 17.76 5.36
C THR A 125 -7.93 18.71 5.75
N GLY A 126 -8.11 18.99 7.04
CA GLY A 126 -9.28 19.71 7.55
C GLY A 126 -10.60 18.95 7.31
N ASN A 127 -10.54 17.64 7.01
CA ASN A 127 -11.69 16.84 6.64
C ASN A 127 -11.74 15.56 7.48
N GLU A 128 -12.45 15.66 8.61
CA GLU A 128 -12.55 14.59 9.57
C GLU A 128 -13.21 13.33 8.99
N ARG A 129 -14.33 13.51 8.28
CA ARG A 129 -15.08 12.42 7.66
C ARG A 129 -14.24 11.66 6.63
N PHE A 130 -13.41 12.37 5.85
CA PHE A 130 -12.48 11.73 4.90
C PHE A 130 -11.46 10.83 5.61
N ALA A 131 -10.85 11.30 6.69
CA ALA A 131 -9.81 10.53 7.38
C ALA A 131 -10.37 9.26 8.03
N TRP A 132 -11.54 9.34 8.68
CA TRP A 132 -12.21 8.16 9.23
C TRP A 132 -12.69 7.20 8.14
N ASP A 133 -13.22 7.71 7.01
CA ASP A 133 -13.57 6.85 5.87
C ASP A 133 -12.35 6.15 5.27
N ALA A 134 -11.21 6.84 5.18
CA ALA A 134 -9.95 6.26 4.74
C ALA A 134 -9.45 5.18 5.71
N TYR A 135 -9.61 5.40 7.02
CA TYR A 135 -9.15 4.47 8.05
C TYR A 135 -10.03 3.22 8.13
N ARG A 136 -11.36 3.34 8.14
CA ARG A 136 -12.26 2.18 8.13
C ARG A 136 -12.10 1.34 6.87
N ARG A 137 -11.89 1.97 5.70
CA ARG A 137 -11.56 1.27 4.45
C ARG A 137 -10.20 0.57 4.52
N PHE A 138 -9.20 1.19 5.13
CA PHE A 138 -7.90 0.54 5.35
C PHE A 138 -8.05 -0.73 6.20
N ILE A 139 -8.78 -0.65 7.32
CA ILE A 139 -9.04 -1.81 8.19
C ILE A 139 -9.73 -2.93 7.40
N GLN A 140 -10.75 -2.60 6.61
CA GLN A 140 -11.45 -3.57 5.76
C GLN A 140 -10.53 -4.21 4.71
N MET A 141 -9.78 -3.40 3.94
CA MET A 141 -8.85 -3.90 2.92
C MET A 141 -7.73 -4.74 3.53
N PHE A 142 -7.11 -4.27 4.62
CA PHE A 142 -6.02 -4.99 5.27
C PHE A 142 -6.52 -6.26 5.95
N GLY A 143 -7.65 -6.19 6.64
CA GLY A 143 -8.29 -7.34 7.28
C GLY A 143 -8.61 -8.43 6.28
N ASN A 144 -9.19 -8.08 5.13
CA ASN A 144 -9.52 -9.06 4.10
C ASN A 144 -8.29 -9.58 3.35
N VAL A 145 -7.47 -8.68 2.78
CA VAL A 145 -6.39 -9.06 1.86
C VAL A 145 -5.18 -9.64 2.58
N VAL A 146 -4.86 -9.16 3.78
CA VAL A 146 -3.65 -9.56 4.52
C VAL A 146 -3.97 -10.54 5.65
N MET A 147 -5.04 -10.29 6.40
CA MET A 147 -5.40 -11.10 7.57
C MET A 147 -6.39 -12.24 7.25
N GLY A 148 -6.97 -12.27 6.05
CA GLY A 148 -7.91 -13.31 5.62
C GLY A 148 -9.27 -13.25 6.30
N VAL A 149 -9.68 -12.08 6.78
CA VAL A 149 -11.03 -11.86 7.33
C VAL A 149 -12.04 -11.73 6.19
N GLU A 150 -13.22 -12.34 6.32
CA GLU A 150 -14.23 -12.28 5.27
C GLU A 150 -14.73 -10.85 5.06
N HIS A 151 -14.84 -10.45 3.79
CA HIS A 151 -15.28 -9.10 3.43
C HIS A 151 -16.70 -8.82 3.93
N GLU A 152 -17.56 -9.85 3.93
CA GLU A 152 -18.96 -9.76 4.36
C GLU A 152 -19.10 -9.31 5.83
N ASP A 153 -18.15 -9.66 6.71
CA ASP A 153 -18.21 -9.26 8.12
C ASP A 153 -18.11 -7.74 8.27
N PHE A 154 -17.25 -7.09 7.47
CA PHE A 154 -17.13 -5.62 7.45
C PHE A 154 -18.38 -4.96 6.86
N GLU A 155 -18.93 -5.52 5.78
CA GLU A 155 -20.14 -5.02 5.16
C GLU A 155 -21.37 -5.15 6.09
N HIS A 156 -21.51 -6.28 6.80
CA HIS A 156 -22.55 -6.45 7.81
C HIS A 156 -22.43 -5.42 8.95
N ALA A 157 -21.22 -5.16 9.45
CA ALA A 157 -21.00 -4.15 10.48
C ALA A 157 -21.38 -2.74 10.00
N LEU A 158 -21.01 -2.38 8.76
CA LEU A 158 -21.34 -1.09 8.17
C LEU A 158 -22.84 -0.94 7.89
N HIS A 159 -23.49 -1.98 7.37
CA HIS A 159 -24.93 -2.01 7.15
C HIS A 159 -25.71 -1.82 8.45
N LYS A 160 -25.33 -2.53 9.52
CA LYS A 160 -25.94 -2.35 10.84
C LYS A 160 -25.81 -0.91 11.35
N LYS A 161 -24.66 -0.27 11.12
CA LYS A 161 -24.46 1.15 11.49
C LYS A 161 -25.37 2.07 10.66
N LYS A 162 -25.48 1.84 9.35
CA LYS A 162 -26.39 2.59 8.46
C LYS A 162 -27.85 2.49 8.91
N ASP A 163 -28.32 1.28 9.20
CA ASP A 163 -29.70 1.06 9.66
C ASP A 163 -29.99 1.80 10.97
N SER A 164 -29.06 1.77 11.92
CA SER A 164 -29.19 2.49 13.20
C SER A 164 -29.28 4.01 13.06
N LYS A 165 -28.83 4.55 11.92
CA LYS A 165 -28.79 5.99 11.61
C LYS A 165 -29.81 6.39 10.54
N GLY A 166 -30.58 5.44 10.00
CA GLY A 166 -31.49 5.68 8.88
C GLY A 166 -30.77 6.10 7.58
N ALA A 167 -29.47 5.81 7.46
CA ALA A 167 -28.66 6.11 6.29
C ALA A 167 -28.97 5.11 5.15
N ARG A 168 -29.07 5.59 3.91
CA ARG A 168 -29.33 4.73 2.74
C ARG A 168 -28.04 4.34 2.04
N ILE A 169 -27.08 5.26 1.99
CA ILE A 169 -25.78 5.07 1.35
C ILE A 169 -24.66 5.46 2.32
N ASP A 170 -23.46 4.92 2.09
CA ASP A 170 -22.29 5.15 2.96
C ASP A 170 -21.94 6.65 3.12
N THR A 171 -22.28 7.47 2.13
CA THR A 171 -22.04 8.91 2.18
C THR A 171 -22.95 9.66 3.14
N ASP A 172 -24.02 9.04 3.59
CA ASP A 172 -24.93 9.62 4.59
C ASP A 172 -24.34 9.52 6.02
N LEU A 173 -23.33 8.66 6.24
CA LEU A 173 -22.62 8.55 7.52
C LEU A 173 -21.66 9.73 7.72
N ASN A 174 -21.71 10.34 8.90
CA ASN A 174 -20.81 11.43 9.29
C ASN A 174 -19.55 10.90 10.00
N ALA A 175 -18.65 11.80 10.37
CA ALA A 175 -17.38 11.45 11.02
C ALA A 175 -17.52 10.70 12.36
N ILE A 176 -18.58 10.95 13.13
CA ILE A 176 -18.83 10.30 14.43
C ILE A 176 -19.38 8.87 14.22
N ASP A 177 -20.00 8.63 13.07
CA ASP A 177 -20.57 7.33 12.76
C ASP A 177 -19.52 6.32 12.26
N LEU A 178 -18.48 6.81 11.57
CA LEU A 178 -17.36 6.07 10.98
C LEU A 178 -16.29 5.70 12.02
#